data_AF-A0A2V8ASR0-F1
#
_entry.id   AF-A0A2V8ASR0-F1
#
_cell.length_a   1.000
_cell.length_b   1.000
_cell.length_c   1.000
_cell.angle_alpha   90.00
_cell.angle_beta   90.00
_cell.angle_gamma   90.00
#
_symmetry.space_group_name_H-M   'P 1'
#
loop_
_entity.id
_entity.type
_entity.pdbx_description
1 polymer ?
#
loop_
_entity_poly.entity_id
_entity_poly.type
_entity_poly.pdbx_seq_one_letter_code
_entity_poly.pdbx_strand_id
1 'polypeptide(L)'
;MGWVVVFIVIAALAFKASTPEERLRLIRALRGLLLNARAVAARNLEECRPFHDALRARVRWPIATLAIVALNVAVFLAMVFGRGAISDPETLVSWGATFGPRTTNGEWWRLLTSMFVQPGLLALLVNVAGVTQLGLVLERVVGRLALVSMYLTAGIFACLVTIVANPVTVSAGASGAIFGLYGLLIACCIWDLFRPSPVPIPLVAVKRILPAAVIFVLYNANNDNVGTAAEFIAFVIGFGSGLVLTSGAGDRQPAPRLLGAMSGGALVIAMVAAVPLRGIADVRPEIARVIAIEDQTAPVYRSAETRYRKNQISASMLADLIELKIMPELHQAGARLAAITGIPKDHQVLMVDAQEYVRLRYESWRLRAEGLRRTAAPVLRRSDGAGLAAEANWRDRVQSQYRTNQIMLGRAEGTERASLEVLDRIRPLNHN
;
A
#
# COMPACT_ATOMS: atom_id res chain seq x y z
N MET A 1 -16.61 7.89 6.03
CA MET A 1 -17.68 8.87 5.69
C MET A 1 -18.94 8.80 6.57
N GLY A 2 -19.27 7.66 7.22
CA GLY A 2 -20.54 7.51 7.96
C GLY A 2 -20.74 8.45 9.15
N TRP A 3 -19.71 8.71 9.96
CA TRP A 3 -19.85 9.50 11.20
C TRP A 3 -20.18 10.98 11.00
N VAL A 4 -19.72 11.58 9.91
CA VAL A 4 -20.01 12.99 9.58
C VAL A 4 -21.47 13.15 9.20
N VAL A 5 -22.02 12.21 8.42
CA VAL A 5 -23.43 12.21 8.04
C VAL A 5 -24.32 12.01 9.27
N VAL A 6 -23.94 11.12 10.19
CA VAL A 6 -24.66 10.90 11.45
C VAL A 6 -24.66 12.19 12.30
N PHE A 7 -23.54 12.88 12.44
CA PHE A 7 -23.47 14.15 13.17
C PHE A 7 -24.32 15.26 12.54
N ILE A 8 -24.30 15.38 11.21
CA ILE A 8 -25.13 16.35 10.48
C ILE A 8 -26.61 16.05 10.65
N VAL A 9 -27.00 14.77 10.59
CA VAL A 9 -28.39 14.33 10.80
C VAL A 9 -28.85 14.58 12.24
N ILE A 10 -28.02 14.28 13.24
CA ILE A 10 -28.32 14.56 14.65
C ILE A 10 -28.44 16.09 14.88
N ALA A 11 -27.54 16.89 14.33
CA ALA A 11 -27.59 18.34 14.43
C ALA A 11 -28.83 18.93 13.73
N ALA A 12 -29.21 18.39 12.57
CA ALA A 12 -30.41 18.80 11.83
C ALA A 12 -31.71 18.40 12.58
N LEU A 13 -31.74 17.23 13.21
CA LEU A 13 -32.84 16.78 14.04
C LEU A 13 -32.97 17.63 15.32
N ALA A 14 -31.85 17.95 15.98
CA ALA A 14 -31.82 18.86 17.13
C ALA A 14 -32.28 20.28 16.75
N PHE A 15 -31.86 20.77 15.58
CA PHE A 15 -32.33 22.05 15.03
C PHE A 15 -33.83 22.03 14.69
N LYS A 16 -34.36 20.91 14.19
CA LYS A 16 -35.80 20.74 13.91
C LYS A 16 -36.65 20.51 15.18
N ALA A 17 -36.05 20.01 16.26
CA ALA A 17 -36.71 19.80 17.55
C ALA A 17 -36.71 21.05 18.46
N SER A 18 -35.80 22.00 18.21
CA SER A 18 -35.70 23.25 18.99
C SER A 18 -36.80 24.25 18.66
N THR A 19 -37.15 25.08 19.64
CA THR A 19 -38.20 26.09 19.55
C THR A 19 -37.82 27.24 18.58
N PRO A 20 -38.79 27.97 18.00
CA PRO A 20 -38.51 29.06 17.07
C PRO A 20 -37.55 30.13 17.63
N GLU A 21 -37.64 30.41 18.93
CA GLU A 21 -36.75 31.37 19.61
C GLU A 21 -35.32 30.86 19.78
N GLU A 22 -35.14 29.57 20.06
CA GLU A 22 -33.82 28.94 20.16
C GLU A 22 -33.13 28.91 18.78
N ARG A 23 -33.87 28.61 17.71
CA ARG A 23 -33.34 28.69 16.33
C ARG A 23 -32.87 30.10 15.99
N LEU A 24 -33.65 31.12 16.34
CA LEU A 24 -33.31 32.52 16.13
C LEU A 24 -32.10 32.98 16.96
N ARG A 25 -31.94 32.47 18.19
CA ARG A 25 -30.73 32.71 19.00
C ARG A 25 -29.51 32.04 18.37
N LEU A 26 -29.64 30.80 17.91
CA LEU A 26 -28.56 30.02 17.32
C LEU A 26 -28.11 30.62 15.97
N ILE A 27 -29.04 31.05 15.13
CA ILE A 27 -28.75 31.77 13.88
C ILE A 27 -28.07 33.10 14.15
N ARG A 28 -28.52 33.87 15.15
CA ARG A 28 -27.88 35.15 15.52
C ARG A 28 -26.48 34.95 16.09
N ALA A 29 -26.28 33.93 16.92
CA ALA A 29 -24.98 33.56 17.46
C ALA A 29 -24.02 33.12 16.34
N LEU A 30 -24.47 32.24 15.43
CA LEU A 30 -23.70 31.81 14.25
C LEU A 30 -23.34 32.99 13.34
N ARG A 31 -24.30 33.89 13.08
CA ARG A 31 -24.06 35.10 12.29
C ARG A 31 -23.05 36.03 12.95
N GLY A 32 -23.14 36.24 14.27
CA GLY A 32 -22.17 37.02 15.04
C GLY A 32 -20.77 36.40 15.01
N LEU A 33 -20.68 35.08 15.15
CA LEU A 33 -19.42 34.33 15.09
C LEU A 33 -18.79 34.39 13.70
N LEU A 34 -19.59 34.24 12.64
CA LEU A 34 -19.16 34.41 11.24
C LEU A 34 -18.69 35.83 10.93
N LEU A 35 -19.41 36.85 11.41
CA LEU A 35 -19.04 38.26 11.20
C LEU A 35 -17.76 38.62 11.96
N ASN A 36 -17.60 38.15 13.20
CA ASN A 36 -16.37 38.32 13.97
C ASN A 36 -15.20 37.59 13.32
N ALA A 37 -15.38 36.34 12.88
CA ALA A 37 -14.36 35.60 12.15
C ALA A 37 -13.95 36.32 10.86
N ARG A 38 -14.91 36.89 10.13
CA ARG A 38 -14.65 37.69 8.92
C ARG A 38 -13.90 39.00 9.24
N ALA A 39 -14.26 39.69 10.31
CA ALA A 39 -13.59 40.91 10.75
C ALA A 39 -12.14 40.66 11.21
N VAL A 40 -11.90 39.58 11.96
CA VAL A 40 -10.56 39.14 12.36
C VAL A 40 -9.75 38.71 11.13
N ALA A 41 -10.35 37.98 10.19
CA ALA A 41 -9.70 37.59 8.95
C ALA A 41 -9.31 38.82 8.10
N ALA A 42 -10.14 39.87 8.06
CA ALA A 42 -9.88 41.12 7.36
C ALA A 42 -8.75 41.94 8.00
N ARG A 43 -8.74 42.11 9.32
CA ARG A 43 -7.66 42.78 10.06
C ARG A 43 -6.31 42.09 9.88
N ASN A 44 -6.27 40.77 10.01
CA ASN A 44 -5.05 39.99 9.78
C ASN A 44 -4.58 40.08 8.31
N LEU A 45 -5.51 40.27 7.37
CA LEU A 45 -5.18 40.48 5.96
C LEU A 45 -4.45 41.82 5.76
N GLU A 46 -4.90 42.88 6.44
CA GLU A 46 -4.27 44.20 6.43
C GLU A 46 -2.91 44.21 7.12
N GLU A 47 -2.76 43.56 8.27
CA GLU A 47 -1.46 43.41 8.94
C GLU A 47 -0.43 42.61 8.12
N CYS A 48 -0.89 41.65 7.32
CA CYS A 48 -0.01 40.90 6.41
C CYS A 48 0.18 41.57 5.05
N ARG A 49 -0.51 42.68 4.72
CA ARG A 49 -0.31 43.38 3.42
C ARG A 49 1.14 43.79 3.19
N PRO A 50 1.85 44.43 4.14
CA PRO A 50 3.25 44.81 3.96
C PRO A 50 4.16 43.61 3.69
N PHE A 51 3.89 42.48 4.36
CA PHE A 51 4.62 41.23 4.14
C PHE A 51 4.33 40.62 2.76
N HIS A 52 3.07 40.53 2.35
CA HIS A 52 2.70 40.04 1.02
C HIS A 52 3.21 40.96 -0.10
N ASP A 53 3.28 42.27 0.15
CA ASP A 53 3.79 43.25 -0.81
C ASP A 53 5.32 43.21 -0.89
N ALA A 54 6.02 43.04 0.23
CA ALA A 54 7.47 42.77 0.26
C ALA A 54 7.83 41.43 -0.42
N LEU A 55 7.01 40.39 -0.21
CA LEU A 55 7.11 39.11 -0.90
C LEU A 55 6.92 39.25 -2.42
N ARG A 56 5.90 40.01 -2.85
CA ARG A 56 5.63 40.30 -4.27
C ARG A 56 6.72 41.16 -4.91
N ALA A 57 7.38 42.03 -4.14
CA ALA A 57 8.50 42.85 -4.59
C ALA A 57 9.79 42.04 -4.84
N ARG A 58 10.07 41.00 -4.04
CA ARG A 58 11.26 40.13 -4.22
C ARG A 58 11.09 39.06 -5.31
N VAL A 59 9.93 38.39 -5.37
CA VAL A 59 9.62 37.40 -6.41
C VAL A 59 8.17 37.56 -6.82
N ARG A 60 8.01 38.08 -8.03
CA ARG A 60 6.71 38.53 -8.56
C ARG A 60 5.78 37.34 -8.87
N TRP A 61 6.34 36.19 -9.27
CA TRP A 61 5.60 34.96 -9.63
C TRP A 61 6.26 33.72 -8.99
N PRO A 62 5.52 32.92 -8.18
CA PRO A 62 6.01 31.70 -7.55
C PRO A 62 5.90 30.53 -8.53
N ILE A 63 6.77 30.52 -9.55
CA ILE A 63 6.71 29.62 -10.70
C ILE A 63 6.89 28.16 -10.26
N ALA A 64 7.80 27.87 -9.32
CA ALA A 64 8.04 26.49 -8.89
C ALA A 64 6.83 25.91 -8.16
N THR A 65 6.24 26.69 -7.26
CA THR A 65 5.01 26.29 -6.55
C THR A 65 3.88 26.01 -7.53
N LEU A 66 3.66 26.92 -8.49
CA LEU A 66 2.63 26.76 -9.52
C LEU A 66 2.90 25.55 -10.41
N ALA A 67 4.16 25.28 -10.77
CA ALA A 67 4.52 24.13 -11.56
C ALA A 67 4.26 22.80 -10.82
N ILE A 68 4.59 22.71 -9.53
CA ILE A 68 4.31 21.51 -8.71
C ILE A 68 2.81 21.29 -8.60
N VAL A 69 2.03 22.35 -8.35
CA VAL A 69 0.57 22.28 -8.28
C VAL A 69 -0.02 21.85 -9.63
N ALA A 70 0.41 22.49 -10.72
CA ALA A 70 -0.05 22.15 -12.07
C ALA A 70 0.25 20.70 -12.41
N LEU A 71 1.42 20.17 -12.04
CA LEU A 71 1.79 18.78 -12.27
C LEU A 71 0.91 17.82 -11.47
N ASN A 72 0.68 18.07 -10.17
CA ASN A 72 -0.23 17.27 -9.35
C ASN A 72 -1.65 17.24 -9.93
N VAL A 73 -2.17 18.39 -10.33
CA VAL A 73 -3.51 18.51 -10.92
C VAL A 73 -3.57 17.81 -12.28
N ALA A 74 -2.56 17.99 -13.14
CA ALA A 74 -2.51 17.36 -14.46
C ALA A 74 -2.47 15.82 -14.36
N VAL A 75 -1.63 15.27 -13.49
CA VAL A 75 -1.55 13.82 -13.25
C VAL A 75 -2.87 13.30 -12.71
N PHE A 76 -3.48 13.98 -11.73
CA PHE A 76 -4.77 13.57 -11.20
C PHE A 76 -5.89 13.62 -12.25
N LEU A 77 -5.97 14.68 -13.07
CA LEU A 77 -6.94 14.75 -14.15
C LEU A 77 -6.71 13.62 -15.17
N ALA A 78 -5.46 13.31 -15.51
CA ALA A 78 -5.15 12.19 -16.38
C ALA A 78 -5.59 10.84 -15.78
N MET A 79 -5.46 10.65 -14.47
CA MET A 79 -5.98 9.47 -13.76
C MET A 79 -7.51 9.39 -13.81
N VAL A 80 -8.21 10.52 -13.65
CA VAL A 80 -9.69 10.60 -13.71
C VAL A 80 -10.22 10.16 -15.07
N PHE A 81 -9.54 10.53 -16.16
CA PHE A 81 -9.90 10.11 -17.52
C PHE A 81 -9.27 8.78 -17.93
N GLY A 82 -8.48 8.17 -17.06
CA GLY A 82 -7.81 6.89 -17.27
C GLY A 82 -8.74 5.69 -17.07
N ARG A 83 -8.16 4.49 -17.20
CA ARG A 83 -8.84 3.23 -16.87
C ARG A 83 -8.62 2.90 -15.39
N GLY A 84 -9.64 2.36 -14.73
CA GLY A 84 -9.59 1.93 -13.33
C GLY A 84 -10.20 2.95 -12.36
N ALA A 85 -10.43 2.52 -11.12
CA ALA A 85 -10.91 3.40 -10.06
C ALA A 85 -9.72 4.19 -9.46
N ILE A 86 -9.89 5.49 -9.22
CA ILE A 86 -8.78 6.36 -8.76
C ILE A 86 -8.23 5.92 -7.39
N SER A 87 -9.06 5.26 -6.58
CA SER A 87 -8.71 4.73 -5.25
C SER A 87 -8.23 3.27 -5.28
N ASP A 88 -8.25 2.61 -6.44
CA ASP A 88 -7.84 1.22 -6.57
C ASP A 88 -6.29 1.10 -6.52
N PRO A 89 -5.72 0.23 -5.67
CA PRO A 89 -4.27 0.07 -5.55
C PRO A 89 -3.57 -0.29 -6.87
N GLU A 90 -4.16 -1.15 -7.71
CA GLU A 90 -3.56 -1.51 -9.00
C GLU A 90 -3.49 -0.31 -9.95
N THR A 91 -4.58 0.45 -10.00
CA THR A 91 -4.66 1.70 -10.75
C THR A 91 -3.57 2.68 -10.28
N LEU A 92 -3.42 2.89 -8.97
CA LEU A 92 -2.38 3.77 -8.42
C LEU A 92 -0.96 3.31 -8.80
N VAL A 93 -0.69 2.01 -8.71
CA VAL A 93 0.60 1.44 -9.13
C VAL A 93 0.81 1.62 -10.64
N SER A 94 -0.22 1.50 -11.48
CA SER A 94 -0.08 1.74 -12.92
C SER A 94 0.33 3.19 -13.25
N TRP A 95 -0.11 4.15 -12.44
CA TRP A 95 0.20 5.58 -12.60
C TRP A 95 1.51 6.03 -11.95
N GLY A 96 2.21 5.13 -11.27
CA GLY A 96 3.53 5.39 -10.70
C GLY A 96 3.56 5.57 -9.18
N ALA A 97 2.53 5.13 -8.46
CA ALA A 97 2.60 4.99 -7.00
C ALA A 97 3.76 4.08 -6.58
N THR A 98 4.27 4.26 -5.37
CA THR A 98 5.33 3.39 -4.85
C THR A 98 4.73 2.10 -4.32
N PHE A 99 5.39 1.00 -4.64
CA PHE A 99 5.06 -0.34 -4.18
C PHE A 99 6.36 -1.12 -4.06
N GLY A 100 6.76 -1.51 -2.84
CA GLY A 100 8.11 -2.02 -2.56
C GLY A 100 8.61 -3.05 -3.57
N PRO A 101 7.86 -4.14 -3.84
CA PRO A 101 8.26 -5.16 -4.81
C PRO A 101 8.49 -4.67 -6.24
N ARG A 102 7.92 -3.53 -6.66
CA ARG A 102 8.22 -2.92 -7.97
C ARG A 102 9.31 -1.87 -7.87
N THR A 103 9.19 -0.97 -6.90
CA THR A 103 10.12 0.15 -6.71
C THR A 103 11.55 -0.34 -6.47
N THR A 104 11.74 -1.44 -5.74
CA THR A 104 13.08 -1.97 -5.41
C THR A 104 13.63 -2.97 -6.43
N ASN A 105 12.80 -3.44 -7.36
CA ASN A 105 13.17 -4.44 -8.38
C ASN A 105 13.19 -3.87 -9.81
N GLY A 106 13.68 -2.63 -9.96
CA GLY A 106 13.97 -2.03 -11.27
C GLY A 106 13.14 -0.79 -11.60
N GLU A 107 12.03 -0.56 -10.90
CA GLU A 107 11.14 0.60 -11.16
C GLU A 107 11.44 1.79 -10.22
N TRP A 108 12.72 2.18 -10.10
CA TRP A 108 13.20 3.19 -9.15
C TRP A 108 12.62 4.59 -9.37
N TRP A 109 12.16 4.91 -10.58
CA TRP A 109 11.48 6.17 -10.90
C TRP A 109 10.20 6.37 -10.07
N ARG A 110 9.63 5.28 -9.51
CA ARG A 110 8.48 5.32 -8.60
C ARG A 110 8.72 6.14 -7.34
N LEU A 111 9.97 6.26 -6.90
CA LEU A 111 10.32 7.12 -5.75
C LEU A 111 10.02 8.60 -6.03
N LEU A 112 10.03 9.01 -7.30
CA LEU A 112 9.76 10.38 -7.73
C LEU A 112 8.32 10.54 -8.22
N THR A 113 7.80 9.59 -9.00
CA THR A 113 6.45 9.70 -9.56
C THR A 113 5.35 9.56 -8.51
N SER A 114 5.57 8.78 -7.44
CA SER A 114 4.60 8.59 -6.35
C SER A 114 4.16 9.89 -5.70
N MET A 115 5.03 10.91 -5.73
CA MET A 115 4.79 12.24 -5.16
C MET A 115 3.73 13.04 -5.90
N PHE A 116 3.40 12.65 -7.14
CA PHE A 116 2.43 13.34 -7.99
C PHE A 116 1.15 12.52 -8.21
N VAL A 117 1.16 11.24 -7.82
CA VAL A 117 -0.02 10.36 -7.86
C VAL A 117 -0.86 10.62 -6.59
N GLN A 118 -2.17 10.77 -6.75
CA GLN A 118 -3.06 11.08 -5.63
C GLN A 118 -4.22 10.06 -5.55
N PRO A 119 -4.48 9.43 -4.40
CA PRO A 119 -5.48 8.36 -4.25
C PRO A 119 -6.93 8.84 -4.22
N GLY A 120 -7.18 10.13 -4.44
CA GLY A 120 -8.53 10.68 -4.49
C GLY A 120 -8.56 12.21 -4.52
N LEU A 121 -9.75 12.77 -4.78
CA LEU A 121 -9.94 14.20 -4.90
C LEU A 121 -9.61 14.95 -3.60
N LEU A 122 -10.01 14.42 -2.45
CA LEU A 122 -9.73 15.06 -1.16
C LEU A 122 -8.23 15.10 -0.86
N ALA A 123 -7.51 14.01 -1.16
CA ALA A 123 -6.05 13.95 -1.03
C ALA A 123 -5.36 14.99 -1.92
N LEU A 124 -5.80 15.12 -3.17
CA LEU A 124 -5.32 16.17 -4.07
C LEU A 124 -5.56 17.56 -3.48
N LEU A 125 -6.79 17.87 -3.05
CA LEU A 125 -7.15 19.20 -2.53
C LEU A 125 -6.31 19.58 -1.30
N VAL A 126 -6.12 18.63 -0.37
CA VAL A 126 -5.30 18.82 0.83
C VAL A 126 -3.84 19.04 0.47
N ASN A 127 -3.29 18.25 -0.45
CA ASN A 127 -1.90 18.38 -0.90
C ASN A 127 -1.65 19.67 -1.69
N VAL A 128 -2.56 20.04 -2.61
CA VAL A 128 -2.48 21.30 -3.36
C VAL A 128 -2.58 22.50 -2.41
N ALA A 129 -3.47 22.45 -1.42
CA ALA A 129 -3.57 23.50 -0.41
C ALA A 129 -2.27 23.62 0.40
N GLY A 130 -1.69 22.49 0.83
CA GLY A 130 -0.43 22.45 1.57
C GLY A 130 0.75 23.01 0.77
N VAL A 131 0.95 22.53 -0.47
CA VAL A 131 2.02 23.02 -1.36
C VAL A 131 1.83 24.49 -1.69
N THR A 132 0.60 24.94 -1.98
CA THR A 132 0.35 26.34 -2.31
C THR A 132 0.64 27.24 -1.11
N GLN A 133 0.12 26.89 0.07
CA GLN A 133 0.30 27.68 1.28
C GLN A 133 1.78 27.82 1.66
N LEU A 134 2.53 26.73 1.64
CA LEU A 134 3.95 26.72 2.01
C LEU A 134 4.83 27.28 0.88
N GLY A 135 4.62 26.82 -0.35
CA GLY A 135 5.43 27.18 -1.51
C GLY A 135 5.39 28.68 -1.81
N LEU A 136 4.22 29.33 -1.66
CA LEU A 136 4.11 30.78 -1.85
C LEU A 136 5.01 31.57 -0.89
N VAL A 137 5.21 31.09 0.33
CA VAL A 137 6.09 31.74 1.31
C VAL A 137 7.54 31.32 1.08
N LEU A 138 7.79 30.01 1.07
CA LEU A 138 9.13 29.43 1.00
C LEU A 138 9.85 29.76 -0.32
N GLU A 139 9.18 29.75 -1.47
CA GLU A 139 9.80 30.10 -2.76
C GLU A 139 10.42 31.50 -2.74
N ARG A 140 9.83 32.40 -1.97
CA ARG A 140 10.26 33.80 -1.85
C ARG A 140 11.32 34.00 -0.78
N VAL A 141 11.33 33.15 0.25
CA VAL A 141 12.30 33.16 1.34
C VAL A 141 13.60 32.47 0.91
N VAL A 142 13.51 31.22 0.46
CA VAL A 142 14.69 30.38 0.14
C VAL A 142 15.00 30.31 -1.35
N GLY A 143 14.08 30.74 -2.22
CA GLY A 143 14.22 30.67 -3.67
C GLY A 143 13.64 29.41 -4.30
N ARG A 144 13.38 29.47 -5.61
CA ARG A 144 12.75 28.38 -6.39
C ARG A 144 13.51 27.07 -6.38
N LEU A 145 14.84 27.11 -6.49
CA LEU A 145 15.67 25.90 -6.58
C LEU A 145 15.71 25.17 -5.25
N ALA A 146 15.81 25.91 -4.14
CA ALA A 146 15.78 25.36 -2.79
C ALA A 146 14.42 24.71 -2.47
N LEU A 147 13.32 25.34 -2.89
CA LEU A 147 11.99 24.77 -2.73
C LEU A 147 11.86 23.43 -3.47
N VAL A 148 12.23 23.40 -4.76
CA VAL A 148 12.12 22.17 -5.58
C VAL A 148 13.05 21.08 -5.05
N SER A 149 14.30 21.41 -4.72
CA SER A 149 15.23 20.42 -4.18
C SER A 149 14.70 19.83 -2.88
N MET A 150 14.18 20.67 -1.98
CA MET A 150 13.65 20.22 -0.70
C MET A 150 12.39 19.37 -0.87
N TYR A 151 11.48 19.78 -1.77
CA TYR A 151 10.29 19.01 -2.08
C TYR A 151 10.66 17.60 -2.55
N LEU A 152 11.57 17.51 -3.53
CA LEU A 152 12.02 16.23 -4.10
C LEU A 152 12.76 15.36 -3.08
N THR A 153 13.74 15.91 -2.36
CA THR A 153 14.52 15.11 -1.38
C THR A 153 13.64 14.63 -0.24
N ALA A 154 12.79 15.49 0.34
CA ALA A 154 11.84 15.07 1.38
C ALA A 154 10.90 13.96 0.90
N GLY A 155 10.35 14.09 -0.31
CA GLY A 155 9.46 13.07 -0.88
C GLY A 155 10.15 11.74 -1.13
N ILE A 156 11.38 11.74 -1.65
CA ILE A 156 12.17 10.51 -1.85
C ILE A 156 12.45 9.82 -0.51
N PHE A 157 12.88 10.56 0.51
CA PHE A 157 13.13 9.97 1.83
C PHE A 157 11.85 9.45 2.49
N ALA A 158 10.75 10.19 2.39
CA ALA A 158 9.44 9.71 2.86
C ALA A 158 9.09 8.38 2.17
N CYS A 159 9.24 8.28 0.84
CA CYS A 159 8.99 7.05 0.10
C CYS A 159 9.89 5.89 0.54
N LEU A 160 11.18 6.15 0.79
CA LEU A 160 12.11 5.12 1.26
C LEU A 160 11.70 4.61 2.65
N VAL A 161 11.37 5.51 3.58
CA VAL A 161 10.88 5.14 4.92
C VAL A 161 9.59 4.34 4.82
N THR A 162 8.68 4.75 3.94
CA THR A 162 7.45 4.00 3.67
C THR A 162 7.74 2.58 3.21
N ILE A 163 8.66 2.38 2.26
CA ILE A 163 9.04 1.04 1.77
C ILE A 163 9.66 0.20 2.91
N VAL A 164 10.45 0.81 3.79
CA VAL A 164 11.03 0.13 4.95
C VAL A 164 9.94 -0.29 5.94
N ALA A 165 9.00 0.62 6.23
CA ALA A 165 7.99 0.41 7.25
C ALA A 165 6.87 -0.53 6.79
N ASN A 166 6.41 -0.37 5.55
CA ASN A 166 5.30 -1.10 4.96
C ASN A 166 5.64 -1.47 3.50
N PRO A 167 6.48 -2.49 3.27
CA PRO A 167 7.01 -2.79 1.94
C PRO A 167 5.96 -3.21 0.92
N VAL A 168 4.84 -3.79 1.35
CA VAL A 168 3.79 -4.34 0.46
C VAL A 168 2.53 -3.49 0.40
N THR A 169 2.55 -2.31 1.03
CA THR A 169 1.47 -1.34 0.87
C THR A 169 1.74 -0.46 -0.34
N VAL A 170 0.66 -0.12 -1.06
CA VAL A 170 0.74 0.89 -2.11
C VAL A 170 0.68 2.25 -1.43
N SER A 171 1.65 3.11 -1.73
CA SER A 171 1.69 4.47 -1.20
C SER A 171 1.84 5.48 -2.33
N ALA A 172 1.06 6.54 -2.25
CA ALA A 172 1.02 7.63 -3.21
C ALA A 172 0.66 8.92 -2.48
N GLY A 173 1.25 10.03 -2.90
CA GLY A 173 0.92 11.35 -2.35
C GLY A 173 2.12 12.25 -2.16
N ALA A 174 1.84 13.54 -2.14
CA ALA A 174 2.84 14.59 -1.91
C ALA A 174 3.09 14.85 -0.41
N SER A 175 2.39 14.12 0.48
CA SER A 175 2.29 14.45 1.89
C SER A 175 3.65 14.50 2.58
N GLY A 176 4.49 13.47 2.41
CA GLY A 176 5.85 13.46 2.92
C GLY A 176 6.70 14.65 2.47
N ALA A 177 6.58 15.07 1.21
CA ALA A 177 7.28 16.25 0.71
C ALA A 177 6.81 17.55 1.38
N ILE A 178 5.50 17.68 1.60
CA ILE A 178 4.89 18.83 2.29
C ILE A 178 5.33 18.88 3.76
N PHE A 179 5.44 17.73 4.44
CA PHE A 179 6.01 17.67 5.80
C PHE A 179 7.47 18.16 5.83
N GLY A 180 8.27 17.82 4.82
CA GLY A 180 9.61 18.40 4.66
C GLY A 180 9.58 19.92 4.47
N LEU A 181 8.61 20.45 3.73
CA LEU A 181 8.43 21.90 3.59
C LEU A 181 8.00 22.58 4.92
N TYR A 182 7.19 21.91 5.75
CA TYR A 182 6.89 22.40 7.10
C TYR A 182 8.15 22.45 7.98
N GLY A 183 9.01 21.42 7.90
CA GLY A 183 10.31 21.41 8.58
C GLY A 183 11.19 22.57 8.14
N LEU A 184 11.28 22.82 6.82
CA LEU A 184 12.01 23.94 6.25
C LEU A 184 11.48 25.29 6.77
N LEU A 185 10.15 25.48 6.79
CA LEU A 185 9.53 26.71 7.28
C LEU A 185 9.87 26.97 8.74
N ILE A 186 9.79 25.95 9.60
CA ILE A 186 10.10 26.10 11.03
C ILE A 186 11.57 26.43 11.24
N ALA A 187 12.48 25.80 10.48
CA ALA A 187 13.90 26.14 10.54
C ALA A 187 14.17 27.60 10.14
N CYS A 188 13.52 28.10 9.09
CA CYS A 188 13.61 29.51 8.70
C CYS A 188 13.10 30.45 9.80
N CYS A 189 11.95 30.15 10.41
CA CYS A 189 11.38 30.96 11.49
C CYS A 189 12.28 30.98 12.74
N ILE A 190 12.86 29.84 13.13
CA ILE A 190 13.77 29.75 14.27
C ILE A 190 15.05 30.54 13.98
N TRP A 191 15.59 30.43 12.77
CA TRP A 191 16.80 31.15 12.39
C TRP A 191 16.60 32.67 12.38
N ASP A 192 15.47 33.15 11.86
CA ASP A 192 15.07 34.56 11.89
C ASP A 192 15.02 35.12 13.33
N LEU A 193 14.69 34.28 14.32
CA LEU A 193 14.66 34.68 15.73
C LEU A 193 16.07 34.96 16.30
N PHE A 194 17.09 34.24 15.81
CA PHE A 194 18.48 34.38 16.25
C PHE A 194 19.27 35.43 15.43
N ARG A 195 18.90 35.64 14.17
CA ARG A 195 19.54 36.57 13.23
C ARG A 195 18.43 37.25 12.42
N PRO A 196 18.02 38.49 12.74
CA PRO A 196 16.95 39.17 12.01
C PRO A 196 17.31 39.28 10.53
N SER A 197 16.60 38.56 9.68
CA SER A 197 16.75 38.67 8.22
C SER A 197 16.05 39.94 7.71
N PRO A 198 16.36 40.43 6.49
CA PRO A 198 15.69 41.59 5.91
C PRO A 198 14.19 41.37 5.60
N VAL A 199 13.71 40.11 5.66
CA VAL A 199 12.30 39.75 5.42
C VAL A 199 11.86 38.76 6.49
N PRO A 200 11.68 39.22 7.74
CA PRO A 200 11.24 38.33 8.81
C PRO A 200 9.87 37.77 8.45
N ILE A 201 9.70 36.46 8.56
CA ILE A 201 8.37 35.84 8.45
C ILE A 201 7.57 36.33 9.66
N PRO A 202 6.54 37.18 9.49
CA PRO A 202 5.83 37.73 10.64
C PRO A 202 5.11 36.59 11.34
N LEU A 203 5.12 36.61 12.68
CA LEU A 203 4.45 35.61 13.52
C LEU A 203 2.96 35.45 13.15
N VAL A 204 2.36 36.51 12.60
CA VAL A 204 0.98 36.54 12.08
C VAL A 204 0.81 35.62 10.86
N ALA A 205 1.79 35.54 9.96
CA ALA A 205 1.76 34.63 8.82
C ALA A 205 1.86 33.17 9.29
N VAL A 206 2.71 32.87 10.26
CA VAL A 206 2.82 31.52 10.87
C VAL A 206 1.52 31.12 11.57
N LYS A 207 0.94 32.02 12.37
CA LYS A 207 -0.37 31.79 13.04
C LYS A 207 -1.51 31.57 12.05
N ARG A 208 -1.42 32.12 10.83
CA ARG A 208 -2.38 31.85 9.75
C ARG A 208 -2.18 30.48 9.09
N ILE A 209 -0.95 29.98 9.05
CA ILE A 209 -0.64 28.67 8.47
C ILE A 209 -1.01 27.54 9.42
N LEU A 210 -0.90 27.78 10.73
CA LEU A 210 -1.10 26.77 11.77
C LEU A 210 -2.42 25.99 11.68
N PRO A 211 -3.61 26.59 11.51
CA PRO A 211 -4.86 25.83 11.43
C PRO A 211 -4.91 24.88 10.24
N ALA A 212 -4.43 25.34 9.07
CA ALA A 212 -4.37 24.51 7.87
C ALA A 212 -3.34 23.39 8.01
N ALA A 213 -2.20 23.66 8.66
CA ALA A 213 -1.21 22.65 9.00
C ALA A 213 -1.77 21.58 9.95
N VAL A 214 -2.53 21.98 10.98
CA VAL A 214 -3.19 21.04 11.90
C VAL A 214 -4.19 20.17 11.16
N ILE A 215 -5.03 20.76 10.30
CA ILE A 215 -5.99 20.01 9.47
C ILE A 215 -5.24 19.03 8.54
N PHE A 216 -4.14 19.48 7.94
CA PHE A 216 -3.29 18.66 7.08
C PHE A 216 -2.73 17.46 7.83
N VAL A 217 -2.13 17.67 9.01
CA VAL A 217 -1.59 16.58 9.84
C VAL A 217 -2.69 15.60 10.25
N LEU A 218 -3.84 16.09 10.71
CA LEU A 218 -4.96 15.24 11.13
C LEU A 218 -5.54 14.42 9.96
N TYR A 219 -5.62 15.02 8.77
CA TYR A 219 -6.07 14.33 7.57
C TYR A 219 -5.14 13.16 7.22
N ASN A 220 -3.84 13.41 7.14
CA ASN A 220 -2.86 12.38 6.76
C ASN A 220 -2.77 11.28 7.84
N ALA A 221 -2.82 11.66 9.12
CA ALA A 221 -2.82 10.71 10.23
C ALA A 221 -4.02 9.74 10.22
N ASN A 222 -5.16 10.14 9.64
CA ASN A 222 -6.37 9.32 9.60
C ASN A 222 -6.57 8.53 8.29
N ASN A 223 -5.92 8.92 7.18
CA ASN A 223 -6.23 8.36 5.86
C ASN A 223 -5.08 7.58 5.21
N ASP A 224 -3.82 7.90 5.47
CA ASP A 224 -2.74 7.42 4.59
C ASP A 224 -2.26 5.99 4.88
N ASN A 225 -2.68 5.31 5.97
CA ASN A 225 -2.23 3.94 6.39
C ASN A 225 -0.69 3.73 6.42
N VAL A 226 0.05 4.78 6.13
CA VAL A 226 1.48 4.95 5.92
C VAL A 226 1.70 6.42 6.26
N GLY A 227 2.40 6.85 7.29
CA GLY A 227 2.94 6.16 8.44
C GLY A 227 3.81 7.22 9.07
N THR A 228 3.35 7.86 10.15
CA THR A 228 3.89 9.09 10.77
C THR A 228 5.42 9.18 10.80
N ALA A 229 6.13 8.05 10.85
CA ALA A 229 7.57 7.96 10.71
C ALA A 229 8.12 8.56 9.40
N ALA A 230 7.48 8.30 8.24
CA ALA A 230 7.89 8.83 6.94
C ALA A 230 7.73 10.35 6.90
N GLU A 231 6.56 10.86 7.34
CA GLU A 231 6.31 12.30 7.44
C GLU A 231 7.23 12.97 8.46
N PHE A 232 7.47 12.33 9.59
CA PHE A 232 8.35 12.85 10.64
C PHE A 232 9.82 12.90 10.19
N ILE A 233 10.32 11.86 9.52
CA ILE A 233 11.68 11.85 8.97
C ILE A 233 11.81 12.93 7.89
N ALA A 234 10.82 13.06 7.00
CA ALA A 234 10.82 14.12 6.00
C ALA A 234 10.84 15.50 6.64
N PHE A 235 10.07 15.71 7.71
CA PHE A 235 10.08 16.93 8.51
C PHE A 235 11.47 17.22 9.11
N VAL A 236 12.12 16.22 9.72
CA VAL A 236 13.47 16.37 10.32
C VAL A 236 14.51 16.71 9.25
N ILE A 237 14.45 16.06 8.08
CA ILE A 237 15.34 16.37 6.95
C ILE A 237 15.10 17.80 6.45
N GLY A 238 13.84 18.23 6.36
CA GLY A 238 13.46 19.59 6.03
C GLY A 238 13.99 20.61 7.02
N PHE A 239 13.86 20.32 8.30
CA PHE A 239 14.34 21.16 9.39
C PHE A 239 15.87 21.30 9.37
N GLY A 240 16.60 20.18 9.28
CA GLY A 240 18.05 20.20 9.21
C GLY A 240 18.57 20.91 7.95
N SER A 241 17.96 20.65 6.80
CA SER A 241 18.29 21.34 5.54
C SER A 241 18.02 22.84 5.64
N GLY A 242 16.93 23.23 6.30
CA GLY A 242 16.59 24.62 6.54
C GLY A 242 17.63 25.35 7.37
N LEU A 243 18.10 24.76 8.47
CA LEU A 243 19.16 25.37 9.30
C LEU A 243 20.46 25.57 8.52
N VAL A 244 20.84 24.62 7.65
CA VAL A 244 22.03 24.75 6.79
C VAL A 244 21.84 25.86 5.75
N LEU A 245 20.66 25.93 5.13
CA LEU A 245 20.37 26.94 4.11
C LEU A 245 20.29 28.34 4.70
N THR A 246 19.72 28.49 5.90
CA THR A 246 19.56 29.79 6.56
C THR A 246 20.85 30.26 7.23
N SER A 247 21.70 29.33 7.70
CA SER A 247 23.00 29.68 8.30
C SER A 247 23.99 30.35 7.35
N GLY A 248 23.89 30.07 6.05
CA GLY A 248 24.66 30.76 5.01
C GLY A 248 23.97 31.96 4.36
N ALA A 249 22.68 32.19 4.63
CA ALA A 249 21.83 33.14 3.91
C ALA A 249 21.80 34.54 4.54
N GLY A 250 22.95 35.08 4.92
CA GLY A 250 23.06 36.38 5.58
C GLY A 250 22.64 37.62 4.77
N ASP A 251 22.12 37.47 3.54
CA ASP A 251 21.47 38.54 2.74
C ASP A 251 21.11 38.11 1.30
N ARG A 252 21.69 37.00 0.81
CA ARG A 252 21.52 36.48 -0.56
C ARG A 252 20.88 35.10 -0.58
N GLN A 253 20.20 34.78 -1.69
CA GLN A 253 19.69 33.43 -1.95
C GLN A 253 20.83 32.40 -1.82
N PRO A 254 20.55 31.17 -1.31
CA PRO A 254 21.55 30.14 -1.14
C PRO A 254 22.25 29.82 -2.47
N ALA A 255 23.58 29.67 -2.42
CA ALA A 255 24.38 29.42 -3.61
C ALA A 255 23.95 28.11 -4.29
N PRO A 256 23.80 28.06 -5.62
CA PRO A 256 23.36 26.86 -6.33
C PRO A 256 24.32 25.67 -6.13
N ARG A 257 25.61 25.92 -5.83
CA ARG A 257 26.59 24.89 -5.48
C ARG A 257 26.28 24.20 -4.16
N LEU A 258 25.86 24.95 -3.13
CA LEU A 258 25.45 24.39 -1.85
C LEU A 258 24.20 23.53 -2.01
N LEU A 259 23.21 24.03 -2.75
CA LEU A 259 22.00 23.28 -3.10
C LEU A 259 22.31 22.00 -3.87
N GLY A 260 23.23 22.08 -4.85
CA GLY A 260 23.71 20.93 -5.60
C GLY A 260 24.42 19.89 -4.71
N ALA A 261 25.27 20.34 -3.78
CA ALA A 261 25.94 19.46 -2.84
C ALA A 261 24.97 18.78 -1.86
N MET A 262 23.98 19.52 -1.33
CA MET A 262 22.94 18.98 -0.44
C MET A 262 22.04 17.98 -1.17
N SER A 263 21.58 18.32 -2.38
CA SER A 263 20.72 17.45 -3.18
C SER A 263 21.48 16.21 -3.66
N GLY A 264 22.75 16.37 -4.04
CA GLY A 264 23.63 15.26 -4.42
C GLY A 264 23.93 14.34 -3.23
N GLY A 265 24.25 14.90 -2.06
CA GLY A 265 24.44 14.12 -0.83
C GLY A 265 23.17 13.38 -0.41
N ALA A 266 22.01 14.05 -0.44
CA ALA A 266 20.71 13.43 -0.20
C ALA A 266 20.43 12.27 -1.16
N LEU A 267 20.74 12.43 -2.45
CA LEU A 267 20.58 11.38 -3.45
C LEU A 267 21.51 10.19 -3.19
N VAL A 268 22.78 10.43 -2.82
CA VAL A 268 23.72 9.37 -2.45
C VAL A 268 23.23 8.60 -1.23
N ILE A 269 22.77 9.30 -0.19
CA ILE A 269 22.19 8.67 1.00
C ILE A 269 20.95 7.86 0.63
N ALA A 270 20.06 8.41 -0.20
CA ALA A 270 18.88 7.70 -0.69
C ALA A 270 19.25 6.43 -1.48
N MET A 271 20.28 6.50 -2.33
CA MET A 271 20.79 5.34 -3.06
C MET A 271 21.36 4.28 -2.12
N VAL A 272 22.18 4.68 -1.15
CA VAL A 272 22.75 3.76 -0.14
C VAL A 272 21.65 3.11 0.69
N ALA A 273 20.64 3.88 1.11
CA ALA A 273 19.48 3.39 1.84
C ALA A 273 18.60 2.45 1.00
N ALA A 274 18.60 2.61 -0.33
CA ALA A 274 17.86 1.74 -1.26
C ALA A 274 18.56 0.40 -1.55
N VAL A 275 19.89 0.28 -1.38
CA VAL A 275 20.62 -0.97 -1.59
C VAL A 275 20.09 -2.15 -0.76
N PRO A 276 19.89 -2.04 0.58
CA PRO A 276 19.37 -3.15 1.37
C PRO A 276 17.90 -3.46 1.10
N LEU A 277 17.17 -2.59 0.40
CA LEU A 277 15.75 -2.77 0.08
C LEU A 277 15.51 -3.59 -1.19
N ARG A 278 16.58 -4.01 -1.90
CA ARG A 278 16.48 -4.83 -3.11
C ARG A 278 15.97 -6.23 -2.79
N GLY A 279 15.21 -6.81 -3.73
CA GLY A 279 14.75 -8.20 -3.64
C GLY A 279 13.53 -8.40 -2.75
N ILE A 280 12.79 -7.34 -2.41
CA ILE A 280 11.49 -7.47 -1.75
C ILE A 280 10.53 -8.19 -2.72
N ALA A 281 9.98 -9.32 -2.31
CA ALA A 281 9.07 -10.11 -3.13
C ALA A 281 7.61 -9.87 -2.74
N ASP A 282 6.71 -9.82 -3.75
CA ASP A 282 5.27 -9.94 -3.52
C ASP A 282 4.86 -11.41 -3.62
N VAL A 283 4.37 -11.95 -2.52
CA VAL A 283 3.94 -13.36 -2.41
C VAL A 283 2.50 -13.55 -2.90
N ARG A 284 1.67 -12.49 -2.91
CA ARG A 284 0.23 -12.58 -3.23
C ARG A 284 -0.05 -13.15 -4.63
N PRO A 285 0.67 -12.75 -5.71
CA PRO A 285 0.42 -13.30 -7.05
C PRO A 285 0.76 -14.80 -7.17
N GLU A 286 1.67 -15.31 -6.35
CA GLU A 286 2.02 -16.74 -6.34
C GLU A 286 1.01 -17.55 -5.52
N ILE A 287 0.53 -17.01 -4.40
CA ILE A 287 -0.59 -17.60 -3.64
C ILE A 287 -1.87 -17.63 -4.49
N ALA A 288 -2.19 -16.54 -5.19
CA ALA A 288 -3.34 -16.49 -6.10
C ALA A 288 -3.26 -17.56 -7.20
N ARG A 289 -2.05 -17.87 -7.69
CA ARG A 289 -1.83 -18.97 -8.64
C ARG A 289 -2.06 -20.34 -8.01
N VAL A 290 -1.64 -20.55 -6.78
CA VAL A 290 -1.92 -21.80 -6.03
C VAL A 290 -3.42 -22.02 -5.86
N ILE A 291 -4.15 -20.95 -5.50
CA ILE A 291 -5.63 -20.98 -5.39
C ILE A 291 -6.24 -21.30 -6.76
N ALA A 292 -5.77 -20.65 -7.82
CA ALA A 292 -6.26 -20.89 -9.17
C ALA A 292 -6.04 -22.34 -9.65
N ILE A 293 -4.94 -22.99 -9.26
CA ILE A 293 -4.70 -24.41 -9.56
C ILE A 293 -5.77 -25.28 -8.90
N GLU A 294 -6.13 -25.04 -7.63
CA GLU A 294 -7.19 -25.79 -6.95
C GLU A 294 -8.55 -25.55 -7.63
N ASP A 295 -8.89 -24.30 -7.92
CA ASP A 295 -10.15 -23.93 -8.56
C ASP A 295 -10.28 -24.54 -9.98
N GLN A 296 -9.17 -24.76 -10.68
CA GLN A 296 -9.16 -25.40 -12.00
C GLN A 296 -9.13 -26.93 -11.93
N THR A 297 -8.37 -27.52 -11.00
CA THR A 297 -8.14 -28.98 -10.95
C THR A 297 -9.21 -29.74 -10.17
N ALA A 298 -9.75 -29.17 -9.09
CA ALA A 298 -10.75 -29.84 -8.26
C ALA A 298 -12.06 -30.16 -9.01
N PRO A 299 -12.63 -29.27 -9.87
CA PRO A 299 -13.79 -29.63 -10.69
C PRO A 299 -13.48 -30.73 -11.72
N VAL A 300 -12.30 -30.69 -12.34
CA VAL A 300 -11.86 -31.71 -13.31
C VAL A 300 -11.81 -33.07 -12.65
N TYR A 301 -11.20 -33.18 -11.47
CA TYR A 301 -11.18 -34.43 -10.71
C TYR A 301 -12.60 -34.90 -10.33
N ARG A 302 -13.45 -34.03 -9.76
CA ARG A 302 -14.82 -34.39 -9.39
C ARG A 302 -15.65 -34.93 -10.56
N SER A 303 -15.46 -34.35 -11.75
CA SER A 303 -16.12 -34.83 -12.97
C SER A 303 -15.63 -36.22 -13.39
N ALA A 304 -14.32 -36.48 -13.30
CA ALA A 304 -13.72 -37.78 -13.59
C ALA A 304 -14.13 -38.84 -12.56
N GLU A 305 -14.15 -38.49 -11.27
CA GLU A 305 -14.61 -39.36 -10.20
C GLU A 305 -16.07 -39.79 -10.40
N THR A 306 -16.94 -38.86 -10.83
CA THR A 306 -18.34 -39.18 -11.14
C THR A 306 -18.44 -40.19 -12.28
N ARG A 307 -17.60 -40.08 -13.31
CA ARG A 307 -17.52 -41.06 -14.40
C ARG A 307 -16.98 -42.40 -13.92
N TYR A 308 -16.00 -42.40 -13.03
CA TYR A 308 -15.48 -43.62 -12.40
C TYR A 308 -16.57 -44.36 -11.61
N ARG A 309 -17.35 -43.65 -10.78
CA ARG A 309 -18.49 -44.22 -10.04
C ARG A 309 -19.58 -44.80 -10.95
N LYS A 310 -19.71 -44.28 -12.17
CA LYS A 310 -20.61 -44.79 -13.21
C LYS A 310 -19.98 -45.90 -14.07
N ASN A 311 -18.81 -46.43 -13.69
CA ASN A 311 -18.03 -47.43 -14.43
C ASN A 311 -17.66 -47.01 -15.88
N GLN A 312 -17.59 -45.70 -16.15
CA GLN A 312 -17.25 -45.16 -17.48
C GLN A 312 -15.74 -45.00 -17.69
N ILE A 313 -14.95 -45.02 -16.61
CA ILE A 313 -13.47 -45.03 -16.65
C ILE A 313 -12.91 -45.99 -15.61
N SER A 314 -11.69 -46.47 -15.84
CA SER A 314 -10.97 -47.31 -14.90
C SER A 314 -10.33 -46.51 -13.76
N ALA A 315 -10.03 -47.18 -12.65
CA ALA A 315 -9.25 -46.61 -11.56
C ALA A 315 -7.84 -46.17 -12.00
N SER A 316 -7.25 -46.87 -12.98
CA SER A 316 -5.95 -46.49 -13.56
C SER A 316 -6.01 -45.14 -14.28
N MET A 317 -7.06 -44.89 -15.07
CA MET A 317 -7.23 -43.64 -15.80
C MET A 317 -7.51 -42.45 -14.86
N LEU A 318 -8.19 -42.70 -13.73
CA LEU A 318 -8.36 -41.69 -12.69
C LEU A 318 -7.04 -41.41 -11.95
N ALA A 319 -6.21 -42.42 -11.71
CA ALA A 319 -4.87 -42.24 -11.15
C ALA A 319 -3.94 -41.47 -12.12
N ASP A 320 -3.99 -41.78 -13.42
CA ASP A 320 -3.22 -41.09 -14.46
C ASP A 320 -3.58 -39.59 -14.49
N LEU A 321 -4.87 -39.23 -14.34
CA LEU A 321 -5.29 -37.83 -14.25
C LEU A 321 -4.63 -37.10 -13.08
N ILE A 322 -4.56 -37.73 -11.90
CA ILE A 322 -3.93 -37.13 -10.72
C ILE A 322 -2.42 -36.98 -10.94
N GLU A 323 -1.75 -38.05 -11.34
CA GLU A 323 -0.28 -38.13 -11.43
C GLU A 323 0.28 -37.30 -12.58
N LEU A 324 -0.42 -37.23 -13.72
CA LEU A 324 0.08 -36.56 -14.93
C LEU A 324 -0.40 -35.12 -15.09
N LYS A 325 -1.51 -34.74 -14.44
CA LYS A 325 -2.09 -33.39 -14.59
C LYS A 325 -2.07 -32.58 -13.29
N ILE A 326 -2.54 -33.15 -12.18
CA ILE A 326 -2.75 -32.37 -10.94
C ILE A 326 -1.46 -32.25 -10.12
N MET A 327 -0.80 -33.37 -9.85
CA MET A 327 0.40 -33.40 -9.01
C MET A 327 1.58 -32.58 -9.57
N PRO A 328 1.88 -32.61 -10.88
CA PRO A 328 2.98 -31.83 -11.44
C PRO A 328 2.76 -30.32 -11.29
N GLU A 329 1.53 -29.82 -11.50
CA GLU A 329 1.20 -28.41 -11.34
C GLU A 329 1.37 -27.94 -9.89
N LEU A 330 0.88 -28.73 -8.91
CA LEU A 330 1.08 -28.46 -7.48
C LEU A 330 2.55 -28.51 -7.08
N HIS A 331 3.32 -29.47 -7.59
CA HIS A 331 4.75 -29.58 -7.32
C HIS A 331 5.50 -28.35 -7.84
N GLN A 332 5.22 -27.91 -9.07
CA GLN A 332 5.79 -26.70 -9.64
C GLN A 332 5.39 -25.43 -8.86
N ALA A 333 4.15 -25.37 -8.35
CA ALA A 333 3.71 -24.27 -7.51
C ALA A 333 4.49 -24.23 -6.18
N GLY A 334 4.69 -25.40 -5.54
CA GLY A 334 5.51 -25.52 -4.34
C GLY A 334 6.97 -25.12 -4.56
N ALA A 335 7.57 -25.57 -5.66
CA ALA A 335 8.94 -25.19 -6.02
C ALA A 335 9.09 -23.68 -6.24
N ARG A 336 8.10 -23.03 -6.86
CA ARG A 336 8.07 -21.57 -7.03
C ARG A 336 7.96 -20.85 -5.69
N LEU A 337 7.06 -21.27 -4.81
CA LEU A 337 6.94 -20.69 -3.46
C LEU A 337 8.24 -20.81 -2.66
N ALA A 338 8.93 -21.95 -2.77
CA ALA A 338 10.20 -22.19 -2.09
C ALA A 338 11.37 -21.36 -2.67
N ALA A 339 11.29 -20.96 -3.94
CA ALA A 339 12.32 -20.14 -4.59
C ALA A 339 12.23 -18.64 -4.24
N ILE A 340 11.13 -18.19 -3.63
CA ILE A 340 10.93 -16.78 -3.30
C ILE A 340 11.76 -16.40 -2.08
N THR A 341 12.68 -15.46 -2.27
CA THR A 341 13.49 -14.85 -1.21
C THR A 341 13.04 -13.41 -0.95
N GLY A 342 13.40 -12.84 0.21
CA GLY A 342 13.12 -11.43 0.52
C GLY A 342 11.66 -11.15 0.88
N ILE A 343 11.03 -12.08 1.59
CA ILE A 343 9.63 -11.99 2.01
C ILE A 343 9.49 -11.04 3.21
N PRO A 344 8.66 -9.98 3.11
CA PRO A 344 8.36 -9.10 4.22
C PRO A 344 7.74 -9.83 5.41
N LYS A 345 8.00 -9.36 6.63
CA LYS A 345 7.51 -9.97 7.89
C LYS A 345 6.01 -10.23 7.86
N ASP A 346 5.24 -9.26 7.38
CA ASP A 346 3.77 -9.34 7.33
C ASP A 346 3.27 -10.47 6.41
N HIS A 347 4.07 -10.88 5.43
CA HIS A 347 3.73 -11.91 4.46
C HIS A 347 4.33 -13.29 4.80
N GLN A 348 5.13 -13.40 5.86
CA GLN A 348 5.77 -14.68 6.24
C GLN A 348 4.73 -15.72 6.67
N VAL A 349 3.73 -15.33 7.46
CA VAL A 349 2.66 -16.24 7.90
C VAL A 349 1.88 -16.77 6.69
N LEU A 350 1.54 -15.87 5.76
CA LEU A 350 0.88 -16.21 4.51
C LEU A 350 1.70 -17.18 3.65
N MET A 351 3.02 -16.97 3.56
CA MET A 351 3.90 -17.90 2.84
C MET A 351 3.91 -19.29 3.50
N VAL A 352 4.01 -19.34 4.84
CA VAL A 352 4.01 -20.60 5.59
C VAL A 352 2.70 -21.35 5.36
N ASP A 353 1.55 -20.68 5.44
CA ASP A 353 0.25 -21.29 5.16
C ASP A 353 0.15 -21.77 3.70
N ALA A 354 0.65 -21.00 2.73
CA ALA A 354 0.64 -21.42 1.32
C ALA A 354 1.53 -22.64 1.05
N GLN A 355 2.71 -22.70 1.66
CA GLN A 355 3.61 -23.86 1.56
C GLN A 355 2.99 -25.09 2.23
N GLU A 356 2.37 -24.91 3.40
CA GLU A 356 1.69 -25.98 4.12
C GLU A 356 0.48 -26.51 3.35
N TYR A 357 -0.30 -25.61 2.73
CA TYR A 357 -1.38 -25.99 1.82
C TYR A 357 -0.88 -26.89 0.69
N VAL A 358 0.15 -26.45 -0.05
CA VAL A 358 0.69 -27.21 -1.18
C VAL A 358 1.23 -28.57 -0.71
N ARG A 359 1.90 -28.62 0.44
CA ARG A 359 2.43 -29.86 1.03
C ARG A 359 1.32 -30.86 1.34
N LEU A 360 0.30 -30.44 2.10
CA LEU A 360 -0.84 -31.29 2.48
C LEU A 360 -1.65 -31.70 1.25
N ARG A 361 -1.90 -30.77 0.33
CA ARG A 361 -2.68 -31.04 -0.88
C ARG A 361 -1.98 -32.05 -1.79
N TYR A 362 -0.67 -31.90 -1.98
CA TYR A 362 0.13 -32.86 -2.74
C TYR A 362 0.12 -34.26 -2.09
N GLU A 363 0.27 -34.34 -0.77
CA GLU A 363 0.20 -35.61 -0.03
C GLU A 363 -1.17 -36.29 -0.16
N SER A 364 -2.25 -35.52 -0.06
CA SER A 364 -3.61 -36.02 -0.29
C SER A 364 -3.77 -36.63 -1.68
N TRP A 365 -3.32 -35.92 -2.73
CA TRP A 365 -3.37 -36.42 -4.11
C TRP A 365 -2.52 -37.68 -4.31
N ARG A 366 -1.32 -37.71 -3.73
CA ARG A 366 -0.44 -38.89 -3.79
C ARG A 366 -1.08 -40.13 -3.17
N LEU A 367 -1.63 -40.01 -1.96
CA LEU A 367 -2.29 -41.11 -1.28
C LEU A 367 -3.51 -41.62 -2.06
N ARG A 368 -4.26 -40.70 -2.68
CA ARG A 368 -5.42 -41.02 -3.51
C ARG A 368 -5.02 -41.74 -4.80
N ALA A 369 -3.99 -41.27 -5.50
CA ALA A 369 -3.45 -41.94 -6.69
C ALA A 369 -2.93 -43.35 -6.35
N GLU A 370 -2.18 -43.50 -5.26
CA GLU A 370 -1.66 -44.80 -4.81
C GLU A 370 -2.81 -45.79 -4.48
N GLY A 371 -3.85 -45.32 -3.79
CA GLY A 371 -5.04 -46.13 -3.51
C GLY A 371 -5.76 -46.60 -4.78
N LEU A 372 -5.86 -45.73 -5.79
CA LEU A 372 -6.45 -46.06 -7.09
C LEU A 372 -5.59 -47.06 -7.89
N ARG A 373 -4.27 -46.88 -7.91
CA ARG A 373 -3.33 -47.84 -8.54
C ARG A 373 -3.42 -49.22 -7.91
N ARG A 374 -3.47 -49.29 -6.58
CA ARG A 374 -3.64 -50.56 -5.85
C ARG A 374 -4.99 -51.20 -6.11
N THR A 375 -6.03 -50.41 -6.36
CA THR A 375 -7.35 -50.93 -6.73
C THR A 375 -7.34 -51.49 -8.17
N ALA A 376 -6.56 -50.88 -9.06
CA ALA A 376 -6.39 -51.34 -10.43
C ALA A 376 -5.46 -52.57 -10.55
N ALA A 377 -4.60 -52.84 -9.56
CA ALA A 377 -3.62 -53.92 -9.61
C ALA A 377 -4.28 -55.31 -9.47
N PRO A 378 -4.04 -56.25 -10.40
CA PRO A 378 -4.63 -57.57 -10.35
C PRO A 378 -4.10 -58.39 -9.16
N VAL A 379 -5.01 -58.93 -8.35
CA VAL A 379 -4.64 -59.89 -7.29
C VAL A 379 -4.38 -61.25 -7.94
N LEU A 380 -3.10 -61.58 -8.12
CA LEU A 380 -2.66 -62.83 -8.74
C LEU A 380 -3.36 -64.03 -8.09
N ARG A 381 -4.19 -64.72 -8.88
CA ARG A 381 -4.71 -66.05 -8.56
C ARG A 381 -3.62 -67.05 -8.96
N ARG A 382 -3.13 -67.85 -8.02
CA ARG A 382 -2.16 -68.91 -8.35
C ARG A 382 -2.85 -69.89 -9.32
N SER A 383 -2.14 -70.30 -10.36
CA SER A 383 -2.64 -71.10 -11.49
C SER A 383 -3.30 -72.40 -11.05
N ASP A 384 -4.23 -72.85 -11.89
CA ASP A 384 -5.20 -73.93 -11.68
C ASP A 384 -4.60 -75.22 -11.09
N GLY A 385 -5.15 -75.64 -9.94
CA GLY A 385 -4.75 -76.85 -9.22
C GLY A 385 -4.74 -76.73 -7.69
N ALA A 386 -4.96 -75.54 -7.14
CA ALA A 386 -4.84 -75.29 -5.71
C ALA A 386 -6.21 -75.37 -5.00
N GLY A 387 -6.38 -76.34 -4.09
CA GLY A 387 -7.63 -76.63 -3.37
C GLY A 387 -8.12 -75.51 -2.42
N LEU A 388 -9.13 -75.81 -1.58
CA LEU A 388 -9.82 -74.87 -0.67
C LEU A 388 -8.90 -73.89 0.10
N ALA A 389 -7.71 -74.33 0.51
CA ALA A 389 -6.72 -73.50 1.21
C ALA A 389 -6.15 -72.35 0.35
N ALA A 390 -6.02 -72.54 -0.96
CA ALA A 390 -5.56 -71.50 -1.87
C ALA A 390 -6.64 -70.46 -2.17
N GLU A 391 -7.91 -70.87 -2.15
CA GLU A 391 -9.05 -69.97 -2.26
C GLU A 391 -9.21 -69.11 -1.00
N ALA A 392 -9.07 -69.71 0.20
CA ALA A 392 -9.05 -68.97 1.47
C ALA A 392 -7.91 -67.94 1.49
N ASN A 393 -6.69 -68.35 1.14
CA ASN A 393 -5.53 -67.46 1.04
C ASN A 393 -5.71 -66.34 0.00
N TRP A 394 -6.42 -66.59 -1.09
CA TRP A 394 -6.73 -65.56 -2.09
C TRP A 394 -7.76 -64.55 -1.54
N ARG A 395 -8.83 -65.02 -0.90
CA ARG A 395 -9.83 -64.15 -0.25
C ARG A 395 -9.21 -63.29 0.83
N ASP A 396 -8.34 -63.85 1.66
CA ASP A 396 -7.62 -63.10 2.69
C ASP A 396 -6.73 -62.00 2.11
N ARG A 397 -6.04 -62.28 0.99
CA ARG A 397 -5.24 -61.27 0.28
C ARG A 397 -6.11 -60.15 -0.30
N VAL A 398 -7.23 -60.49 -0.93
CA VAL A 398 -8.19 -59.51 -1.47
C VAL A 398 -8.76 -58.64 -0.34
N GLN A 399 -9.15 -59.25 0.77
CA GLN A 399 -9.73 -58.53 1.91
C GLN A 399 -8.68 -57.65 2.62
N SER A 400 -7.45 -58.13 2.74
CA SER A 400 -6.31 -57.35 3.26
C SER A 400 -6.05 -56.12 2.39
N GLN A 401 -5.94 -56.29 1.07
CA GLN A 401 -5.75 -55.20 0.12
C GLN A 401 -6.89 -54.18 0.15
N TYR A 402 -8.14 -54.64 0.27
CA TYR A 402 -9.30 -53.77 0.43
C TYR A 402 -9.23 -52.93 1.72
N ARG A 403 -8.90 -53.54 2.87
CA ARG A 403 -8.73 -52.83 4.15
C ARG A 403 -7.61 -51.78 4.06
N THR A 404 -6.47 -52.14 3.49
CA THR A 404 -5.35 -51.21 3.31
C THR A 404 -5.71 -50.04 2.41
N ASN A 405 -6.45 -50.28 1.32
CA ASN A 405 -6.94 -49.21 0.44
C ASN A 405 -7.93 -48.28 1.15
N GLN A 406 -8.86 -48.82 1.94
CA GLN A 406 -9.79 -48.02 2.75
C GLN A 406 -9.07 -47.12 3.76
N ILE A 407 -8.05 -47.63 4.45
CA ILE A 407 -7.22 -46.84 5.37
C ILE A 407 -6.50 -45.70 4.63
N MET A 408 -5.94 -45.99 3.45
CA MET A 408 -5.26 -44.95 2.65
C MET A 408 -6.21 -43.89 2.11
N LEU A 409 -7.39 -44.27 1.64
CA LEU A 409 -8.44 -43.33 1.22
C LEU A 409 -8.86 -42.43 2.39
N GLY A 410 -9.09 -43.02 3.58
CA GLY A 410 -9.40 -42.25 4.78
C GLY A 410 -8.28 -41.27 5.19
N ARG A 411 -7.01 -41.66 5.03
CA ARG A 411 -5.88 -40.74 5.23
C ARG A 411 -5.86 -39.63 4.18
N ALA A 412 -6.08 -39.96 2.91
CA ALA A 412 -6.13 -38.98 1.82
C ALA A 412 -7.22 -37.92 2.05
N GLU A 413 -8.40 -38.35 2.52
CA GLU A 413 -9.51 -37.47 2.91
C GLU A 413 -9.20 -36.62 4.14
N GLY A 414 -8.55 -37.19 5.15
CA GLY A 414 -8.10 -36.45 6.33
C GLY A 414 -7.12 -35.33 5.96
N THR A 415 -6.12 -35.65 5.14
CA THR A 415 -5.14 -34.67 4.65
C THR A 415 -5.79 -33.64 3.73
N GLU A 416 -6.79 -34.02 2.92
CA GLU A 416 -7.58 -33.08 2.12
C GLU A 416 -8.29 -32.06 2.99
N ARG A 417 -9.01 -32.50 4.03
CA ARG A 417 -9.71 -31.58 4.94
C ARG A 417 -8.75 -30.60 5.59
N ALA A 418 -7.62 -31.09 6.11
CA ALA A 418 -6.59 -30.23 6.68
C ALA A 418 -6.05 -29.22 5.64
N SER A 419 -5.83 -29.64 4.39
CA SER A 419 -5.41 -28.72 3.32
C SER A 419 -6.47 -27.66 3.03
N LEU A 420 -7.76 -28.01 2.99
CA LEU A 420 -8.83 -27.05 2.72
C LEU A 420 -9.01 -26.04 3.87
N GLU A 421 -8.79 -26.45 5.11
CA GLU A 421 -8.75 -25.52 6.25
C GLU A 421 -7.61 -24.49 6.12
N VAL A 422 -6.46 -24.90 5.59
CA VAL A 422 -5.36 -23.96 5.28
C VAL A 422 -5.70 -23.08 4.08
N LEU A 423 -6.35 -23.64 3.06
CA LEU A 423 -6.81 -22.90 1.88
C LEU A 423 -7.72 -21.73 2.28
N ASP A 424 -8.65 -21.97 3.21
CA ASP A 424 -9.56 -20.93 3.70
C ASP A 424 -8.84 -19.78 4.43
N ARG A 425 -7.64 -20.02 5.00
CA ARG A 425 -6.81 -18.96 5.57
C ARG A 425 -6.13 -18.09 4.51
N ILE A 426 -5.79 -18.66 3.35
CA ILE A 426 -5.11 -17.94 2.25
C ILE A 426 -6.08 -17.33 1.21
N ARG A 427 -7.33 -17.81 1.13
CA ARG A 427 -8.36 -17.37 0.17
C ARG A 427 -8.92 -15.94 0.33
N PRO A 428 -9.01 -15.30 1.51
CA PRO A 428 -9.65 -13.98 1.64
C PRO A 428 -8.95 -12.85 0.87
N LEU A 429 -7.82 -13.12 0.22
CA LEU A 429 -7.04 -12.16 -0.57
C LEU A 429 -7.50 -11.98 -2.04
N ASN A 430 -8.50 -12.72 -2.53
CA ASN A 430 -9.03 -12.54 -3.90
C ASN A 430 -10.20 -11.55 -4.00
N HIS A 431 -10.63 -10.94 -2.87
CA HIS A 431 -11.82 -10.09 -2.81
C HIS A 431 -11.58 -8.66 -2.29
N ASN A 432 -10.33 -8.28 -2.00
CA ASN A 432 -9.91 -6.92 -1.66
C ASN A 432 -8.76 -6.51 -2.57
#